data_AF-A0A6P7FZM3-F1
#
_entry.id   AF-A0A6P7FZM3-F1
#
_cell.length_a   1.000
_cell.length_b   1.000
_cell.length_c   1.000
_cell.angle_alpha   90.00
_cell.angle_beta   90.00
_cell.angle_gamma   90.00
#
_symmetry.space_group_name_H-M   'P 1'
#
loop_
_entity.id
_entity.type
_entity.pdbx_description
1 polymer ?
#
loop_
_entity_poly.entity_id
_entity_poly.type
_entity_poly.pdbx_seq_one_letter_code
_entity_poly.pdbx_strand_id
1 'polypeptide(L)'
;MFLSTVFQTFFNYSALLGLVNNTTIDWMYPWPLQALVAVASAFLKENPLLPEQYRDNIIEHVVHVHSSVTVKYTSDYLLKMRRKNYVTPKHYLDFINTYLRLLDEKGNYINSQCERLKSGLKKIEEATVELDVLNKQLAKQKIRVAQATAECEAMLTEINANTQEATGKKNVASLKSQEIEEQAKIIASEQVEAEEALAEALPALEIARLALSDLDKSDITEIRSFATPPEPVQTICECILILR
;
A
#
# COMPACT_ATOMS: atom_id res chain seq x y z
N MET A 1 -68.79 -44.32 18.67
CA MET A 1 -68.54 -43.35 19.76
C MET A 1 -67.20 -43.70 20.39
N PHE A 2 -66.25 -42.78 20.49
CA PHE A 2 -64.99 -43.05 21.20
C PHE A 2 -65.11 -42.55 22.64
N LEU A 3 -65.09 -43.48 23.58
CA LEU A 3 -65.14 -43.18 25.01
C LEU A 3 -63.79 -43.54 25.65
N SER A 4 -63.30 -42.67 26.54
CA SER A 4 -62.10 -42.95 27.31
C SER A 4 -62.48 -43.58 28.65
N THR A 5 -61.84 -44.70 28.97
CA THR A 5 -62.01 -45.49 30.20
C THR A 5 -61.57 -44.76 31.46
N VAL A 6 -60.86 -43.63 31.30
CA VAL A 6 -60.33 -42.83 32.41
C VAL A 6 -61.37 -41.87 32.99
N PHE A 7 -62.47 -41.61 32.26
CA PHE A 7 -63.49 -40.67 32.69
C PHE A 7 -64.70 -41.38 33.30
N GLN A 8 -65.19 -40.84 34.42
CA GLN A 8 -66.38 -41.33 35.14
C GLN A 8 -67.62 -41.44 34.24
N THR A 9 -67.69 -40.63 33.18
CA THR A 9 -68.74 -40.66 32.16
C THR A 9 -68.84 -42.01 31.46
N PHE A 10 -67.74 -42.75 31.25
CA PHE A 10 -67.78 -44.08 30.62
C PHE A 10 -68.68 -45.05 31.39
N PHE A 11 -68.57 -45.09 32.72
CA PHE A 11 -69.37 -45.96 33.57
C PHE A 11 -70.85 -45.58 33.60
N ASN A 12 -71.17 -44.29 33.42
CA ASN A 12 -72.55 -43.83 33.29
C ASN A 12 -73.17 -44.25 31.94
N TYR A 13 -72.38 -44.23 30.85
CA TYR A 13 -72.86 -44.66 29.53
C TYR A 13 -72.95 -46.20 29.39
N SER A 14 -72.09 -46.96 30.08
CA SER A 14 -72.16 -48.42 30.08
C SER A 14 -73.40 -48.98 30.80
N ALA A 15 -74.08 -48.17 31.63
CA ALA A 15 -75.34 -48.54 32.26
C ALA A 15 -76.55 -48.48 31.28
N LEU A 16 -76.39 -47.86 30.11
CA LEU A 16 -77.44 -47.80 29.07
C LEU A 16 -77.45 -49.10 28.26
N LEU A 17 -78.38 -50.01 28.61
CA LEU A 17 -78.56 -51.32 27.97
C LEU A 17 -78.65 -51.24 26.43
N GLY A 18 -79.28 -50.21 25.88
CA GLY A 18 -79.41 -50.03 24.43
C GLY A 18 -78.08 -49.69 23.72
N LEU A 19 -77.13 -49.07 24.43
CA LEU A 19 -75.81 -48.76 23.88
C LEU A 19 -74.93 -50.01 23.90
N VAL A 20 -74.90 -50.74 25.02
CA VAL A 20 -74.04 -51.92 25.18
C VAL A 20 -74.53 -53.10 24.34
N ASN A 21 -75.85 -53.31 24.22
CA ASN A 21 -76.39 -54.46 23.49
C ASN A 21 -76.37 -54.30 21.96
N ASN A 22 -76.39 -53.05 21.46
CA ASN A 22 -76.44 -52.77 20.01
C ASN A 22 -75.12 -52.24 19.44
N THR A 23 -74.04 -52.19 20.23
CA THR A 23 -72.72 -51.77 19.75
C THR A 23 -71.66 -52.80 20.11
N THR A 24 -70.63 -52.90 19.26
CA THR A 24 -69.46 -53.74 19.53
C THR A 24 -68.41 -52.90 20.25
N ILE A 25 -67.93 -53.39 21.38
CA ILE A 25 -66.88 -52.74 22.17
C ILE A 25 -65.54 -53.18 21.60
N ASP A 26 -64.77 -52.21 21.12
CA ASP A 26 -63.38 -52.41 20.70
C ASP A 26 -62.45 -51.64 21.65
N TRP A 27 -61.49 -52.34 22.25
CA TRP A 27 -60.60 -51.79 23.27
C TRP A 27 -59.31 -51.28 22.64
N MET A 28 -59.07 -49.98 22.77
CA MET A 28 -57.81 -49.36 22.34
C MET A 28 -56.79 -49.40 23.48
N TYR A 29 -55.77 -50.24 23.32
CA TYR A 29 -54.67 -50.35 24.28
C TYR A 29 -53.52 -49.38 23.94
N PRO A 30 -52.66 -49.06 24.92
CA PRO A 30 -51.39 -48.43 24.66
C PRO A 30 -50.57 -49.24 23.65
N TRP A 31 -49.76 -48.55 22.85
CA TRP A 31 -48.94 -49.22 21.83
C TRP A 31 -47.93 -50.18 22.48
N PRO A 32 -47.84 -51.43 22.00
CA PRO A 32 -46.81 -52.35 22.45
C PRO A 32 -45.43 -51.90 21.98
N LEU A 33 -44.38 -52.41 22.61
CA LEU A 33 -42.98 -52.09 22.27
C LEU A 33 -42.68 -52.29 20.79
N GLN A 34 -43.19 -53.39 20.21
CA GLN A 34 -43.03 -53.72 18.79
C GLN A 34 -43.63 -52.65 17.87
N ALA A 35 -44.78 -52.08 18.23
CA ALA A 35 -45.41 -51.02 17.46
C ALA A 35 -44.62 -49.70 17.56
N LEU A 36 -44.09 -49.38 18.74
CA LEU A 36 -43.22 -48.20 18.93
C LEU A 36 -41.96 -48.31 18.07
N VAL A 37 -41.30 -49.47 18.08
CA VAL A 37 -40.12 -49.76 17.25
C VAL A 37 -40.45 -49.65 15.76
N ALA A 38 -41.56 -50.24 15.32
CA ALA A 38 -41.97 -50.19 13.92
C ALA A 38 -42.23 -48.76 13.43
N VAL A 39 -42.91 -47.95 14.25
CA VAL A 39 -43.18 -46.54 13.93
C VAL A 39 -41.89 -45.72 13.93
N ALA A 40 -41.05 -45.84 14.95
CA ALA A 40 -39.76 -45.16 14.97
C ALA A 40 -38.87 -45.55 13.78
N SER A 41 -38.83 -46.83 13.43
CA SER A 41 -38.09 -47.32 12.27
C SER A 41 -38.62 -46.74 10.96
N ALA A 42 -39.94 -46.64 10.79
CA ALA A 42 -40.52 -46.06 9.58
C ALA A 42 -40.15 -44.58 9.42
N PHE A 43 -40.28 -43.79 10.49
CA PHE A 43 -40.00 -42.34 10.46
C PHE A 43 -38.49 -42.03 10.35
N LEU A 44 -37.63 -42.82 11.00
CA LEU A 44 -36.18 -42.56 11.03
C LEU A 44 -35.45 -43.10 9.80
N LYS A 45 -36.05 -44.02 9.02
CA LYS A 45 -35.45 -44.58 7.79
C LYS A 45 -35.34 -43.53 6.69
N GLU A 46 -36.20 -42.53 6.68
CA GLU A 46 -36.28 -41.53 5.60
C GLU A 46 -35.20 -40.44 5.68
N ASN A 47 -34.48 -40.30 6.81
CA ASN A 47 -33.53 -39.20 6.99
C ASN A 47 -32.09 -39.58 6.56
N PRO A 48 -31.46 -38.83 5.61
CA PRO A 48 -30.12 -39.10 5.11
C PRO A 48 -28.99 -38.69 6.06
N LEU A 49 -29.24 -37.85 7.07
CA LEU A 49 -28.24 -37.38 8.03
C LEU A 49 -27.90 -38.44 9.10
N LEU A 50 -28.71 -39.49 9.22
CA LEU A 50 -28.52 -40.56 10.21
C LEU A 50 -27.70 -41.72 9.62
N PRO A 51 -26.48 -41.98 10.14
CA PRO A 51 -25.69 -43.13 9.73
C PRO A 51 -26.41 -44.44 10.04
N GLU A 52 -26.40 -45.38 9.09
CA GLU A 52 -27.09 -46.67 9.24
C GLU A 52 -26.61 -47.46 10.46
N GLN A 53 -25.30 -47.41 10.74
CA GLN A 53 -24.66 -48.11 11.87
C GLN A 53 -25.22 -47.74 13.26
N TYR A 54 -25.77 -46.53 13.43
CA TYR A 54 -26.29 -46.07 14.73
C TYR A 54 -27.82 -46.04 14.76
N ARG A 55 -28.49 -46.37 13.66
CA ARG A 55 -29.93 -46.23 13.51
C ARG A 55 -30.69 -47.08 14.52
N ASP A 56 -30.28 -48.33 14.72
CA ASP A 56 -30.93 -49.25 15.64
C ASP A 56 -30.82 -48.78 17.10
N ASN A 57 -29.64 -48.30 17.50
CA ASN A 57 -29.42 -47.73 18.84
C ASN A 57 -30.27 -46.47 19.07
N ILE A 58 -30.45 -45.63 18.04
CA ILE A 58 -31.29 -44.44 18.12
C ILE A 58 -32.77 -44.84 18.24
N ILE A 59 -33.23 -45.82 17.45
CA ILE A 59 -34.60 -46.34 17.53
C ILE A 59 -34.86 -46.89 18.94
N GLU A 60 -33.96 -47.72 19.47
CA GLU A 60 -34.08 -48.28 20.82
C GLU A 60 -34.16 -47.17 21.87
N HIS A 61 -33.32 -46.14 21.76
CA HIS A 61 -33.32 -45.01 22.68
C HIS A 61 -34.61 -44.19 22.59
N VAL A 62 -35.12 -43.90 21.40
CA VAL A 62 -36.38 -43.17 21.19
C VAL A 62 -37.55 -43.92 21.84
N VAL A 63 -37.59 -45.24 21.69
CA VAL A 63 -38.60 -46.10 22.32
C VAL A 63 -38.43 -46.09 23.85
N HIS A 64 -37.20 -46.26 24.34
CA HIS A 64 -36.88 -46.24 25.76
C HIS A 64 -37.34 -44.94 26.44
N VAL A 65 -37.07 -43.78 25.84
CA VAL A 65 -37.49 -42.48 26.36
C VAL A 65 -39.01 -42.43 26.52
N HIS A 66 -39.77 -42.79 25.48
CA HIS A 66 -41.23 -42.78 25.54
C HIS A 66 -41.79 -43.75 26.58
N SER A 67 -41.23 -44.96 26.67
CA SER A 67 -41.62 -45.96 27.66
C SER A 67 -41.31 -45.49 29.08
N SER A 68 -40.15 -44.87 29.31
CA SER A 68 -39.76 -44.36 30.63
C SER A 68 -40.72 -43.27 31.13
N VAL A 69 -41.15 -42.38 30.22
CA VAL A 69 -42.12 -41.31 30.54
C VAL A 69 -43.47 -41.90 30.90
N THR A 70 -43.95 -42.85 30.09
CA THR A 70 -45.26 -43.48 30.26
C THR A 70 -45.34 -44.34 31.51
N VAL A 71 -44.31 -45.14 31.80
CA VAL A 71 -44.35 -46.14 32.87
C VAL A 71 -43.88 -45.58 34.21
N LYS A 72 -42.84 -44.73 34.23
CA LYS A 72 -42.18 -44.30 35.48
C LYS A 72 -42.45 -42.84 35.81
N TYR A 73 -42.21 -41.92 34.87
CA TYR A 73 -42.26 -40.50 35.21
C TYR A 73 -43.70 -39.98 35.38
N THR A 74 -44.66 -40.51 34.64
CA THR A 74 -46.08 -40.19 34.84
C THR A 74 -46.58 -40.60 36.23
N SER A 75 -46.24 -41.80 36.71
CA SER A 75 -46.60 -42.24 38.06
C SER A 75 -45.90 -41.42 39.14
N ASP A 76 -44.60 -41.16 38.97
CA ASP A 76 -43.83 -40.36 39.92
C ASP A 76 -44.35 -38.92 40.01
N TYR A 77 -44.73 -38.33 38.87
CA TYR A 77 -45.30 -37.00 38.80
C TYR A 77 -46.64 -36.92 39.54
N LEU A 78 -47.50 -37.93 39.36
CA LEU A 78 -48.77 -38.02 40.10
C LEU A 78 -48.53 -38.14 41.61
N LEU A 79 -47.59 -38.99 42.04
CA LEU A 79 -47.30 -39.20 43.46
C LEU A 79 -46.73 -37.95 44.13
N LYS A 80 -45.79 -37.26 43.47
CA LYS A 80 -45.09 -36.09 44.03
C LYS A 80 -45.91 -34.81 43.94
N MET A 81 -46.50 -34.54 42.79
CA MET A 81 -47.16 -33.25 42.49
C MET A 81 -48.68 -33.32 42.63
N ARG A 82 -49.26 -34.52 42.82
CA ARG A 82 -50.71 -34.76 42.86
C ARG A 82 -51.45 -34.23 41.62
N ARG A 83 -50.76 -34.17 40.48
CA ARG A 83 -51.30 -33.72 39.19
C ARG A 83 -51.25 -34.86 38.19
N LYS A 84 -52.33 -35.07 37.44
CA LYS A 84 -52.40 -36.06 36.37
C LYS A 84 -51.81 -35.47 35.09
N ASN A 85 -50.92 -36.19 34.43
CA ASN A 85 -50.50 -35.94 33.05
C ASN A 85 -50.93 -37.13 32.18
N TYR A 86 -51.09 -36.87 30.88
CA TYR A 86 -51.54 -37.89 29.93
C TYR A 86 -50.55 -37.97 28.78
N VAL A 87 -49.96 -39.15 28.61
CA VAL A 87 -49.11 -39.46 27.47
C VAL A 87 -49.97 -40.14 26.41
N THR A 88 -49.90 -39.65 25.18
CA THR A 88 -50.66 -40.19 24.06
C THR A 88 -49.73 -40.54 22.91
N PRO A 89 -50.10 -41.46 22.01
CA PRO A 89 -49.28 -41.76 20.82
C PRO A 89 -48.96 -40.53 19.97
N LYS A 90 -49.82 -39.51 19.98
CA LYS A 90 -49.53 -38.23 19.31
C LYS A 90 -48.27 -37.56 19.86
N HIS A 91 -48.08 -37.54 21.19
CA HIS A 91 -46.86 -36.99 21.79
C HIS A 91 -45.60 -37.75 21.35
N TYR A 92 -45.71 -39.05 21.06
CA TYR A 92 -44.59 -39.84 20.53
C TYR A 92 -44.23 -39.44 19.10
N LEU A 93 -45.24 -39.27 18.24
CA LEU A 93 -45.04 -38.80 16.88
C LEU A 93 -44.47 -37.38 16.84
N ASP A 94 -45.01 -36.48 17.67
CA ASP A 94 -44.53 -35.10 17.80
C ASP A 94 -43.07 -35.05 18.30
N PHE A 95 -42.69 -35.96 19.21
CA PHE A 95 -41.31 -36.12 19.67
C PHE A 95 -40.37 -36.50 18.52
N ILE A 96 -40.71 -37.52 17.73
CA ILE A 96 -39.90 -37.97 16.59
C ILE A 96 -39.79 -36.86 15.54
N ASN A 97 -40.90 -36.20 15.20
CA ASN A 97 -40.92 -35.10 14.23
C ASN A 97 -40.07 -33.92 14.70
N THR A 98 -40.13 -33.57 15.99
CA THR A 98 -39.30 -32.51 16.56
C THR A 98 -37.82 -32.88 16.52
N TYR A 99 -37.48 -34.14 16.80
CA TYR A 99 -36.12 -34.63 16.69
C TYR A 99 -35.58 -34.52 15.26
N LEU A 100 -36.35 -34.99 14.27
CA LEU A 100 -35.99 -34.89 12.85
C LEU A 100 -35.78 -33.45 12.40
N ARG A 101 -36.72 -32.56 12.74
CA ARG A 101 -36.59 -31.12 12.43
C ARG A 101 -35.32 -30.52 13.04
N LEU A 102 -35.05 -30.84 14.31
CA LEU A 102 -33.86 -30.32 14.99
C LEU A 102 -32.57 -30.88 14.37
N LEU A 103 -32.57 -32.14 13.95
CA LEU A 103 -31.43 -32.76 13.27
C LEU A 103 -31.10 -32.00 11.98
N ASP A 104 -32.11 -31.69 11.17
CA ASP A 104 -31.92 -30.93 9.93
C ASP A 104 -31.46 -29.49 10.20
N GLU A 105 -32.09 -28.79 11.16
CA GLU A 105 -31.70 -27.44 11.56
C GLU A 105 -30.24 -27.39 12.02
N LYS A 106 -29.81 -28.34 12.86
CA LYS A 106 -28.44 -28.42 13.38
C LYS A 106 -27.45 -28.87 12.30
N GLY A 107 -27.84 -29.81 11.45
CA GLY A 107 -27.03 -30.24 10.30
C GLY A 107 -26.74 -29.08 9.36
N ASN A 108 -27.77 -28.32 8.98
CA ASN A 108 -27.63 -27.14 8.13
C ASN A 108 -26.79 -26.04 8.80
N TYR A 109 -26.98 -25.82 10.10
CA TYR A 109 -26.15 -24.88 10.85
C TYR A 109 -24.67 -25.28 10.82
N ILE A 110 -24.33 -26.53 11.15
CA ILE A 110 -22.95 -27.03 11.13
C ILE A 110 -22.36 -26.90 9.72
N ASN A 111 -23.10 -27.31 8.70
CA ASN A 111 -22.65 -27.20 7.31
C ASN A 111 -22.34 -25.74 6.92
N SER A 112 -23.19 -24.79 7.31
CA SER A 112 -22.94 -23.36 7.09
C SER A 112 -21.66 -22.86 7.79
N GLN A 113 -21.37 -23.36 9.00
CA GLN A 113 -20.14 -23.00 9.72
C GLN A 113 -18.91 -23.60 9.03
N CYS A 114 -19.00 -24.85 8.56
CA CYS A 114 -17.95 -25.50 7.80
C CYS A 114 -17.64 -24.76 6.49
N GLU A 115 -18.66 -24.37 5.73
CA GLU A 115 -18.47 -23.61 4.49
C GLU A 115 -17.87 -22.22 4.76
N ARG A 116 -18.31 -21.53 5.83
CA ARG A 116 -17.70 -20.27 6.24
C ARG A 116 -16.21 -20.44 6.58
N LEU A 117 -15.87 -21.49 7.35
CA LEU A 117 -14.49 -21.78 7.72
C LEU A 117 -13.64 -22.11 6.50
N LYS A 118 -14.16 -22.93 5.58
CA LYS A 118 -13.50 -23.29 4.32
C LYS A 118 -13.24 -22.07 3.44
N SER A 119 -14.22 -21.17 3.32
CA SER A 119 -14.06 -19.89 2.63
C SER A 119 -12.98 -19.01 3.29
N GLY A 120 -12.97 -18.95 4.63
CA GLY A 120 -11.95 -18.26 5.40
C GLY A 120 -10.54 -18.81 5.17
N LEU A 121 -10.38 -20.14 5.20
CA LEU A 121 -9.11 -20.81 4.92
C LEU A 121 -8.62 -20.51 3.50
N LYS A 122 -9.51 -20.55 2.51
CA LYS A 122 -9.17 -20.22 1.13
C LYS A 122 -8.65 -18.79 1.01
N LYS A 123 -9.29 -17.82 1.66
CA LYS A 123 -8.81 -16.42 1.67
C LYS A 123 -7.44 -16.26 2.32
N ILE A 124 -7.17 -17.02 3.38
CA ILE A 124 -5.85 -17.01 4.05
C ILE A 124 -4.78 -17.59 3.11
N GLU A 125 -5.10 -18.66 2.39
CA GLU A 125 -4.20 -19.24 1.38
C GLU A 125 -3.93 -18.25 0.24
N GLU A 126 -4.97 -17.61 -0.31
CA GLU A 126 -4.85 -16.56 -1.33
C GLU A 126 -3.95 -15.41 -0.85
N ALA A 127 -4.18 -14.90 0.37
CA ALA A 127 -3.35 -13.84 0.96
C ALA A 127 -1.89 -14.26 1.16
N THR A 128 -1.63 -15.54 1.49
CA THR A 128 -0.27 -16.07 1.64
C THR A 128 0.47 -16.05 0.30
N VAL A 129 -0.21 -16.46 -0.78
CA VAL A 129 0.35 -16.40 -2.14
C VAL A 129 0.65 -14.96 -2.56
N GLU A 130 -0.26 -14.01 -2.27
CA GLU A 130 -0.05 -12.59 -2.56
C GLU A 130 1.15 -12.02 -1.79
N LEU A 131 1.29 -12.37 -0.51
CA LEU A 131 2.41 -11.96 0.34
C LEU A 131 3.74 -12.44 -0.25
N ASP A 132 3.81 -13.68 -0.75
CA ASP A 132 5.01 -14.21 -1.41
C ASP A 132 5.38 -13.42 -2.69
N VAL A 133 4.38 -13.01 -3.47
CA VAL A 133 4.61 -12.17 -4.66
C VAL A 133 5.13 -10.80 -4.25
N LEU A 134 4.51 -10.17 -3.25
CA LEU A 134 4.94 -8.85 -2.74
C LEU A 134 6.35 -8.91 -2.16
N ASN A 135 6.70 -9.95 -1.40
CA ASN A 135 8.05 -10.12 -0.88
C ASN A 135 9.11 -10.24 -1.99
N LYS A 136 8.80 -10.96 -3.08
CA LYS A 136 9.69 -11.05 -4.24
C LYS A 136 9.86 -9.69 -4.94
N GLN A 137 8.78 -8.92 -5.07
CA GLN A 137 8.85 -7.56 -5.64
C GLN A 137 9.64 -6.61 -4.74
N LEU A 138 9.41 -6.65 -3.43
CA LEU A 138 10.11 -5.86 -2.42
C LEU A 138 11.63 -6.13 -2.48
N ALA A 139 12.04 -7.40 -2.58
CA ALA A 139 13.44 -7.77 -2.69
C ALA A 139 14.10 -7.14 -3.93
N LYS A 140 13.43 -7.19 -5.09
CA LYS A 140 13.92 -6.54 -6.32
C LYS A 140 14.00 -5.02 -6.18
N GLN A 141 12.99 -4.40 -5.57
CA GLN A 141 12.96 -2.95 -5.38
C GLN A 141 14.06 -2.48 -4.42
N LYS A 142 14.33 -3.22 -3.33
CA LYS A 142 15.43 -2.90 -2.41
C LYS A 142 16.78 -2.83 -3.13
N ILE A 143 17.06 -3.76 -4.04
CA ILE A 143 18.30 -3.76 -4.84
C ILE A 143 18.36 -2.52 -5.73
N ARG A 144 17.27 -2.20 -6.45
CA ARG A 144 17.22 -1.02 -7.33
C ARG A 144 17.41 0.29 -6.56
N VAL A 145 16.77 0.41 -5.40
CA VAL A 145 16.92 1.58 -4.54
C VAL A 145 18.36 1.72 -4.07
N ALA A 146 18.98 0.64 -3.59
CA ALA A 146 20.39 0.68 -3.17
C ALA A 146 21.34 1.10 -4.31
N GLN A 147 21.13 0.59 -5.53
CA GLN A 147 21.90 0.98 -6.71
C GLN A 147 21.71 2.47 -7.04
N ALA A 148 20.46 2.93 -7.13
CA ALA A 148 20.15 4.33 -7.44
C ALA A 148 20.68 5.28 -6.36
N THR A 149 20.64 4.89 -5.08
CA THR A 149 21.23 5.66 -3.98
C THR A 149 22.75 5.75 -4.15
N ALA A 150 23.44 4.64 -4.44
CA ALA A 150 24.88 4.65 -4.67
C ALA A 150 25.29 5.50 -5.89
N GLU A 151 24.52 5.43 -6.99
CA GLU A 151 24.72 6.27 -8.17
C GLU A 151 24.53 7.76 -7.87
N CYS A 152 23.50 8.10 -7.08
CA CYS A 152 23.22 9.47 -6.66
C CYS A 152 24.32 10.01 -5.72
N GLU A 153 24.80 9.20 -4.78
CA GLU A 153 25.94 9.54 -3.91
C GLU A 153 27.21 9.80 -4.74
N ALA A 154 27.51 8.94 -5.71
CA ALA A 154 28.65 9.15 -6.62
C ALA A 154 28.50 10.47 -7.42
N MET A 155 27.33 10.72 -8.01
CA MET A 155 27.07 11.96 -8.74
C MET A 155 27.21 13.20 -7.85
N LEU A 156 26.72 13.14 -6.61
CA LEU A 156 26.88 14.23 -5.64
C LEU A 156 28.36 14.49 -5.32
N THR A 157 29.19 13.45 -5.21
CA THR A 157 30.63 13.64 -4.99
C THR A 157 31.31 14.33 -6.17
N GLU A 158 30.98 13.96 -7.41
CA GLU A 158 31.51 14.64 -8.60
C GLU A 158 31.04 16.09 -8.70
N ILE A 159 29.76 16.36 -8.45
CA ILE A 159 29.23 17.72 -8.45
C ILE A 159 29.95 18.58 -7.40
N ASN A 160 30.18 18.05 -6.19
CA ASN A 160 30.90 18.77 -5.15
C ASN A 160 32.35 19.06 -5.54
N ALA A 161 33.06 18.08 -6.13
CA ALA A 161 34.42 18.28 -6.63
C ALA A 161 34.47 19.35 -7.75
N ASN A 162 33.59 19.24 -8.74
CA ASN A 162 33.49 20.20 -9.84
C ASN A 162 33.10 21.60 -9.35
N THR A 163 32.23 21.69 -8.34
CA THR A 163 31.84 22.97 -7.73
C THR A 163 33.00 23.61 -6.98
N GLN A 164 33.81 22.82 -6.26
CA GLN A 164 35.03 23.32 -5.61
C GLN A 164 36.04 23.83 -6.65
N GLU A 165 36.28 23.07 -7.73
CA GLU A 165 37.19 23.48 -8.81
C GLU A 165 36.69 24.75 -9.52
N ALA A 166 35.40 24.81 -9.85
CA ALA A 166 34.79 25.98 -10.48
C ALA A 166 34.86 27.22 -9.58
N THR A 167 34.63 27.05 -8.26
CA THR A 167 34.77 28.15 -7.29
C THR A 167 36.22 28.61 -7.18
N GLY A 168 37.18 27.68 -7.17
CA GLY A 168 38.61 28.00 -7.21
C GLY A 168 39.00 28.80 -8.45
N LYS A 169 38.58 28.34 -9.65
CA LYS A 169 38.81 29.04 -10.92
C LYS A 169 38.15 30.42 -10.94
N LYS A 170 36.92 30.55 -10.42
CA LYS A 170 36.21 31.83 -10.30
C LYS A 170 36.99 32.81 -9.41
N ASN A 171 37.51 32.36 -8.27
CA ASN A 171 38.31 33.20 -7.38
C ASN A 171 39.59 33.69 -8.06
N VAL A 172 40.31 32.80 -8.76
CA VAL A 172 41.51 33.17 -9.53
C VAL A 172 41.17 34.18 -10.64
N ALA A 173 40.11 33.93 -11.41
CA ALA A 173 39.67 34.85 -12.46
C ALA A 173 39.26 36.23 -11.89
N SER A 174 38.59 36.25 -10.73
CA SER A 174 38.22 37.49 -10.05
C SER A 174 39.45 38.28 -9.61
N LEU A 175 40.46 37.63 -9.03
CA LEU A 175 41.73 38.27 -8.64
C LEU A 175 42.45 38.82 -9.87
N LYS A 176 42.59 38.00 -10.92
CA LYS A 176 43.21 38.40 -12.19
C LYS A 176 42.49 39.59 -12.83
N SER A 177 41.15 39.62 -12.77
CA SER A 177 40.36 40.72 -13.31
C SER A 177 40.62 42.02 -12.54
N GLN A 178 40.76 41.97 -11.22
CA GLN A 178 41.12 43.13 -10.40
C GLN A 178 42.53 43.63 -10.74
N GLU A 179 43.50 42.71 -10.86
CA GLU A 179 44.87 43.05 -11.30
C GLU A 179 44.88 43.71 -12.69
N ILE A 180 44.13 43.17 -13.65
CA ILE A 180 44.02 43.74 -15.00
C ILE A 180 43.36 45.12 -14.95
N GLU A 181 42.33 45.32 -14.13
CA GLU A 181 41.67 46.62 -13.99
C GLU A 181 42.61 47.68 -13.37
N GLU A 182 43.44 47.28 -12.41
CA GLU A 182 44.47 48.15 -11.82
C GLU A 182 45.57 48.48 -12.83
N GLN A 183 46.08 47.47 -13.55
CA GLN A 183 47.06 47.66 -14.62
C GLN A 183 46.51 48.55 -15.76
N ALA A 184 45.25 48.37 -16.14
CA ALA A 184 44.62 49.19 -17.17
C ALA A 184 44.51 50.67 -16.74
N LYS A 185 44.27 50.95 -15.45
CA LYS A 185 44.28 52.31 -14.91
C LYS A 185 45.68 52.93 -14.99
N ILE A 186 46.72 52.17 -14.65
CA ILE A 186 48.12 52.62 -14.73
C ILE A 186 48.50 52.90 -16.19
N ILE A 187 48.20 51.99 -17.11
CA ILE A 187 48.50 52.16 -18.54
C ILE A 187 47.74 53.37 -19.10
N ALA A 188 46.48 53.57 -18.70
CA ALA A 188 45.71 54.72 -19.15
C ALA A 188 46.29 56.05 -18.64
N SER A 189 46.77 56.11 -17.39
CA SER A 189 47.45 57.31 -16.88
C SER A 189 48.78 57.56 -17.61
N GLU A 190 49.58 56.52 -17.80
CA GLU A 190 50.86 56.62 -18.52
C GLU A 190 50.65 57.02 -19.99
N GLN A 191 49.58 56.52 -20.63
CA GLN A 191 49.22 56.89 -22.00
C GLN A 191 48.83 58.37 -22.09
N VAL A 192 47.99 58.87 -21.18
CA VAL A 192 47.61 60.29 -21.16
C VAL A 192 48.84 61.17 -20.95
N GLU A 193 49.71 60.83 -20.00
CA GLU A 193 50.97 61.55 -19.76
C GLU A 193 51.88 61.56 -21.01
N ALA A 194 52.00 60.42 -21.71
CA ALA A 194 52.79 60.32 -22.93
C ALA A 194 52.17 61.08 -24.12
N GLU A 195 50.86 61.05 -24.29
CA GLU A 195 50.13 61.79 -25.34
C GLU A 195 50.21 63.30 -25.12
N GLU A 196 50.13 63.77 -23.87
CA GLU A 196 50.33 65.18 -23.51
C GLU A 196 51.75 65.64 -23.85
N ALA A 197 52.78 64.87 -23.47
CA ALA A 197 54.16 65.17 -23.80
C ALA A 197 54.40 65.18 -25.32
N LEU A 198 53.78 64.26 -26.07
CA LEU A 198 53.84 64.25 -27.52
C LEU A 198 53.15 65.46 -28.14
N ALA A 199 51.97 65.84 -27.64
CA ALA A 199 51.22 66.99 -28.13
C ALA A 199 51.94 68.32 -27.88
N GLU A 200 52.73 68.42 -26.80
CA GLU A 200 53.61 69.57 -26.55
C GLU A 200 54.80 69.60 -27.52
N ALA A 201 55.39 68.44 -27.84
CA ALA A 201 56.54 68.33 -28.72
C ALA A 201 56.21 68.53 -30.23
N LEU A 202 55.04 68.06 -30.69
CA LEU A 202 54.61 68.13 -32.08
C LEU A 202 54.59 69.54 -32.70
N PRO A 203 54.06 70.60 -32.06
CA PRO A 203 54.08 71.94 -32.62
C PRO A 203 55.50 72.49 -32.77
N ALA A 204 56.40 72.21 -31.83
CA ALA A 204 57.79 72.61 -31.94
C ALA A 204 58.49 71.92 -33.13
N LEU A 205 58.18 70.64 -33.37
CA LEU A 205 58.68 69.89 -34.52
C LEU A 205 58.10 70.44 -35.84
N GLU A 206 56.79 70.71 -35.92
CA GLU A 206 56.17 71.20 -37.15
C GLU A 206 56.64 72.62 -37.50
N ILE A 207 56.85 73.48 -36.51
CA ILE A 207 57.50 74.79 -36.71
C ILE A 207 58.91 74.60 -37.28
N ALA A 208 59.71 73.69 -36.71
CA ALA A 208 61.05 73.39 -37.23
C ALA A 208 61.01 72.81 -38.65
N ARG A 209 60.02 71.97 -38.98
CA ARG A 209 59.82 71.40 -40.33
C ARG A 209 59.44 72.48 -41.34
N LEU A 210 58.53 73.38 -40.98
CA LEU A 210 58.12 74.51 -41.83
C LEU A 210 59.28 75.48 -42.07
N ALA A 211 60.03 75.83 -41.01
CA ALA A 211 61.22 76.66 -41.14
C ALA A 211 62.28 76.03 -42.05
N LEU A 212 62.42 74.69 -42.04
CA LEU A 212 63.30 73.99 -42.98
C LEU A 212 62.75 73.99 -44.42
N SER A 213 61.42 73.96 -44.62
CA SER A 213 60.82 74.04 -45.96
C SER A 213 60.86 75.43 -46.58
N ASP A 214 60.95 76.47 -45.75
CA ASP A 214 61.14 77.86 -46.17
C ASP A 214 62.61 78.16 -46.55
N LEU A 215 63.52 77.20 -46.37
CA LEU A 215 64.93 77.34 -46.73
C LEU A 215 65.12 77.08 -48.24
N ASP A 216 65.62 78.07 -48.97
CA ASP A 216 65.86 77.94 -50.40
C ASP A 216 67.23 77.30 -50.70
N LYS A 217 67.35 76.66 -51.86
CA LYS A 217 68.60 76.02 -52.29
C LYS A 217 69.79 77.00 -52.34
N SER A 218 69.52 78.29 -52.51
CA SER A 218 70.49 79.39 -52.45
C SER A 218 71.16 79.50 -51.07
N ASP A 219 70.39 79.39 -49.99
CA ASP A 219 70.88 79.59 -48.61
C ASP A 219 71.82 78.45 -48.20
N ILE A 220 71.52 77.22 -48.67
CA ILE A 220 72.39 76.05 -48.50
C ILE A 220 73.71 76.20 -49.27
N THR A 221 73.68 76.82 -50.47
CA THR A 221 74.89 77.09 -51.24
C THR A 221 75.75 78.20 -50.64
N GLU A 222 75.16 79.18 -49.96
CA GLU A 222 75.91 80.19 -49.22
C GLU A 222 76.67 79.59 -48.04
N ILE A 223 76.03 78.72 -47.25
CA ILE A 223 76.70 78.02 -46.13
C ILE A 223 77.87 77.16 -46.61
N ARG A 224 77.74 76.49 -47.77
CA ARG A 224 78.82 75.70 -48.38
C ARG A 224 80.00 76.55 -48.87
N SER A 225 79.78 77.84 -49.14
CA SER A 225 80.80 78.75 -49.67
C SER A 225 81.71 79.36 -48.60
N PHE A 226 81.36 79.22 -47.31
CA PHE A 226 82.22 79.66 -46.21
C PHE A 226 83.46 78.76 -46.10
N ALA A 227 84.64 79.33 -46.34
CA ALA A 227 85.91 78.63 -46.13
C ALA A 227 86.18 78.32 -44.64
N THR A 228 85.65 79.15 -43.74
CA THR A 228 85.64 78.95 -42.28
C THR A 228 84.25 79.33 -41.77
N PRO A 229 83.36 78.38 -41.47
CA PRO A 229 82.02 78.69 -40.99
C PRO A 229 82.07 79.33 -39.59
N PRO A 230 81.18 80.29 -39.26
CA PRO A 230 81.06 80.83 -37.91
C PRO A 230 80.77 79.72 -36.88
N GLU A 231 81.31 79.86 -35.66
CA GLU A 231 81.23 78.87 -34.57
C GLU A 231 79.80 78.30 -34.30
N PRO A 232 78.71 79.11 -34.33
CA PRO A 232 77.35 78.58 -34.16
C PRO A 232 76.91 77.63 -35.30
N VAL A 233 77.32 77.89 -36.54
CA VAL A 233 76.97 77.07 -37.71
C VAL A 233 77.76 75.77 -37.70
N GLN A 234 79.04 75.82 -37.31
CA GLN A 234 79.88 74.64 -37.18
C GLN A 234 79.32 73.66 -36.14
N THR A 235 78.96 74.16 -34.95
CA THR A 235 78.40 73.32 -33.86
C THR A 235 77.11 72.63 -34.28
N ILE A 236 76.21 73.34 -34.99
CA ILE A 236 74.95 72.75 -35.47
C ILE A 236 75.20 71.69 -36.56
N CYS A 237 76.10 71.96 -37.52
CA CYS A 237 76.46 70.99 -38.56
C CYS A 237 77.13 69.73 -37.97
N GLU A 238 77.95 69.87 -36.93
CA GLU A 238 78.55 68.75 -36.20
C GLU A 238 77.47 67.92 -35.48
N CYS A 239 76.51 68.55 -34.82
CA CYS A 239 75.36 67.86 -34.22
C CYS A 239 74.50 67.10 -35.25
N ILE A 240 74.25 67.68 -36.43
CA ILE A 240 73.49 67.03 -37.52
C ILE A 240 74.25 65.81 -38.08
N LEU A 241 75.58 65.85 -38.16
CA LEU A 241 76.39 64.71 -38.59
C LEU A 241 76.35 63.54 -37.60
N ILE A 242 76.08 63.82 -36.31
CA ILE A 242 75.97 62.80 -35.25
C ILE A 242 74.54 62.22 -35.17
N LEU A 243 73.50 63.01 -35.42
CA LEU A 243 72.08 62.60 -35.36
C LEU A 243 71.59 61.77 -36.57
N ARG A 244 72.48 61.47 -37.51
CA ARG A 244 72.16 60.77 -38.77
C ARG A 244 72.14 59.26 -38.64
#